data_AF-A0A8T5AWE4-F1
#
_entry.id   AF-A0A8T5AWE4-F1
#
_cell.length_a   1.000
_cell.length_b   1.000
_cell.length_c   1.000
_cell.angle_alpha   90.00
_cell.angle_beta   90.00
_cell.angle_gamma   90.00
#
_symmetry.space_group_name_H-M   'P 1'
#
loop_
_entity.id
_entity.type
_entity.pdbx_description
1 polymer ?
#
loop_
_entity_poly.entity_id
_entity_poly.type
_entity_poly.pdbx_seq_one_letter_code
_entity_poly.pdbx_strand_id
1 'polypeptide(L)'
;MSCYCKKSLEESLMPIKSRGAGERMRYMNQLEAFKEGIKSGAYELIARHLFNAGVYYASLDNGLKNNPSVEEVLQSLRRRLIGRAGLLFDFLERNKQLVIRQSEIVNTNVLLRKLLAQGSKAIGLLEGNGDREVNEAIRIMDRLNRLERYLVSWREGGLDEFRYEIVKIVDMHD
;
A
#
# COMPACT_ATOMS: atom_id res chain seq x y z
N MET A 1 56.52 7.83 -7.85
CA MET A 1 56.54 6.37 -7.71
C MET A 1 55.51 5.99 -6.66
N SER A 2 54.41 5.32 -7.03
CA SER A 2 53.47 4.79 -6.03
C SER A 2 54.10 3.57 -5.37
N CYS A 3 54.15 3.56 -4.04
CA CYS A 3 54.70 2.45 -3.27
C CYS A 3 53.92 1.15 -3.59
N TYR A 4 54.64 0.06 -3.86
CA TYR A 4 54.07 -1.27 -4.15
C TYR A 4 53.10 -1.74 -3.06
N CYS A 5 53.34 -1.34 -1.81
CA CYS A 5 52.45 -1.59 -0.67
C CYS A 5 51.08 -0.94 -0.84
N LYS A 6 51.00 0.27 -1.41
CA LYS A 6 49.73 0.97 -1.67
C LYS A 6 48.90 0.23 -2.71
N LYS A 7 49.55 -0.24 -3.78
CA LYS A 7 48.89 -0.99 -4.86
C LYS A 7 48.37 -2.35 -4.39
N SER A 8 49.16 -3.06 -3.58
CA SER A 8 48.74 -4.32 -2.94
C SER A 8 47.58 -4.15 -1.95
N LEU A 9 47.56 -3.04 -1.19
CA LEU A 9 46.44 -2.67 -0.33
C LEU A 9 45.17 -2.37 -1.15
N GLU A 10 45.28 -1.59 -2.22
CA GLU A 10 44.15 -1.27 -3.11
C GLU A 10 43.58 -2.53 -3.77
N GLU A 11 44.43 -3.43 -4.27
CA GLU A 11 44.03 -4.70 -4.89
C GLU A 11 43.35 -5.66 -3.90
N SER A 12 43.79 -5.68 -2.64
CA SER A 12 43.17 -6.52 -1.61
C SER A 12 41.89 -5.91 -1.01
N LEU A 13 41.71 -4.58 -1.07
CA LEU A 13 40.48 -3.89 -0.66
C LEU A 13 39.39 -3.92 -1.73
N MET A 14 39.73 -3.98 -3.01
CA MET A 14 38.78 -4.05 -4.13
C MET A 14 37.73 -5.17 -4.01
N PRO A 15 38.09 -6.45 -3.74
CA PRO A 15 37.10 -7.52 -3.59
C PRO A 15 36.23 -7.39 -2.33
N ILE A 16 36.74 -6.77 -1.27
CA ILE A 16 35.97 -6.49 -0.05
C ILE A 16 34.96 -5.37 -0.32
N LYS A 17 35.39 -4.29 -0.98
CA LYS A 17 34.51 -3.18 -1.39
C LYS A 17 33.43 -3.64 -2.38
N SER A 18 33.75 -4.52 -3.33
CA SER A 18 32.78 -5.04 -4.29
C SER A 18 31.77 -6.00 -3.65
N ARG A 19 32.19 -6.85 -2.70
CA ARG A 19 31.27 -7.67 -1.89
C ARG A 19 30.34 -6.82 -1.03
N GLY A 20 30.89 -5.82 -0.32
CA GLY A 20 30.07 -4.89 0.47
C GLY A 20 29.07 -4.10 -0.38
N ALA A 21 29.46 -3.66 -1.58
CA ALA A 21 28.55 -3.03 -2.52
C ALA A 21 27.47 -3.99 -3.06
N GLY A 22 27.82 -5.26 -3.30
CA GLY A 22 26.88 -6.29 -3.73
C GLY A 22 25.85 -6.65 -2.65
N GLU A 23 26.28 -6.80 -1.39
CA GLU A 23 25.38 -7.02 -0.26
C GLU A 23 24.48 -5.81 -0.01
N ARG A 24 25.03 -4.58 -0.11
CA ARG A 24 24.25 -3.33 -0.05
C ARG A 24 23.12 -3.32 -1.08
N MET A 25 23.43 -3.64 -2.34
CA MET A 25 22.42 -3.68 -3.40
C MET A 25 21.33 -4.73 -3.09
N ARG A 26 21.70 -5.90 -2.56
CA ARG A 26 20.74 -6.95 -2.19
C ARG A 26 19.79 -6.50 -1.07
N TYR A 27 20.30 -5.90 0.00
CA TYR A 27 19.47 -5.40 1.10
C TYR A 27 18.52 -4.29 0.65
N MET A 28 18.99 -3.35 -0.18
CA MET A 28 18.13 -2.29 -0.71
C MET A 28 17.01 -2.88 -1.58
N ASN A 29 17.32 -3.84 -2.46
CA ASN A 29 16.30 -4.53 -3.27
C ASN A 29 15.28 -5.28 -2.41
N GLN A 30 15.71 -5.90 -1.30
CA GLN A 30 14.81 -6.57 -0.36
C GLN A 30 13.87 -5.58 0.34
N LEU A 31 14.39 -4.43 0.78
CA LEU A 31 13.58 -3.36 1.40
C LEU A 31 12.57 -2.78 0.42
N GLU A 32 12.95 -2.59 -0.85
CA GLU A 32 12.03 -2.12 -1.89
C GLU A 32 10.93 -3.14 -2.18
N ALA A 33 11.28 -4.42 -2.32
CA ALA A 33 10.31 -5.50 -2.51
C ALA A 33 9.33 -5.61 -1.32
N PHE A 34 9.84 -5.47 -0.09
CA PHE A 34 9.03 -5.46 1.12
C PHE A 34 8.06 -4.27 1.15
N LYS A 35 8.55 -3.07 0.83
CA LYS A 35 7.73 -1.87 0.74
C LYS A 35 6.61 -2.01 -0.28
N GLU A 36 6.92 -2.53 -1.46
CA GLU A 36 5.93 -2.74 -2.51
C GLU A 36 4.90 -3.82 -2.13
N GLY A 37 5.34 -4.86 -1.42
CA GLY A 37 4.45 -5.88 -0.83
C GLY A 37 3.44 -5.28 0.16
N ILE A 38 3.89 -4.44 1.09
CA ILE A 38 3.00 -3.76 2.04
C ILE A 38 2.01 -2.85 1.31
N LYS A 39 2.52 -2.07 0.35
CA LYS A 39 1.72 -1.11 -0.40
C LYS A 39 0.62 -1.79 -1.21
N SER A 40 0.97 -2.82 -1.97
CA SER A 40 0.02 -3.61 -2.75
C SER A 40 -1.05 -4.25 -1.87
N GLY A 41 -0.67 -4.86 -0.74
CA GLY A 41 -1.63 -5.41 0.21
C GLY A 41 -2.58 -4.37 0.81
N ALA A 42 -2.07 -3.19 1.17
CA ALA A 42 -2.89 -2.09 1.65
C ALA A 42 -3.86 -1.58 0.57
N TYR A 43 -3.41 -1.50 -0.68
CA TYR A 43 -4.24 -1.09 -1.81
C TYR A 43 -5.39 -2.06 -2.07
N GLU A 44 -5.14 -3.37 -2.01
CA GLU A 44 -6.18 -4.41 -2.11
C GLU A 44 -7.24 -4.24 -1.01
N LEU A 45 -6.82 -3.98 0.24
CA LEU A 45 -7.74 -3.76 1.35
C LEU A 45 -8.58 -2.49 1.15
N ILE A 46 -7.95 -1.38 0.78
CA ILE A 46 -8.64 -0.11 0.49
C ILE A 46 -9.67 -0.35 -0.63
N ALA A 47 -9.27 -1.01 -1.71
CA ALA A 47 -10.13 -1.29 -2.85
C ALA A 47 -11.34 -2.15 -2.46
N ARG A 48 -11.14 -3.18 -1.62
CA ARG A 48 -12.22 -4.03 -1.11
C ARG A 48 -13.22 -3.24 -0.27
N HIS A 49 -12.75 -2.43 0.66
CA HIS A 49 -13.62 -1.58 1.48
C HIS A 49 -14.38 -0.56 0.63
N LEU A 50 -13.71 0.07 -0.33
CA LEU A 50 -14.36 0.97 -1.29
C LEU A 50 -15.44 0.26 -2.12
N PHE A 51 -15.17 -0.95 -2.60
CA PHE A 51 -16.15 -1.72 -3.36
C PHE A 51 -17.37 -2.07 -2.48
N ASN A 52 -17.16 -2.56 -1.26
CA ASN A 52 -18.25 -2.83 -0.32
C ASN A 52 -19.09 -1.57 -0.03
N ALA A 53 -18.43 -0.44 0.24
CA ALA A 53 -19.10 0.84 0.44
C ALA A 53 -19.98 1.20 -0.76
N GLY A 54 -19.41 1.10 -1.97
CA GLY A 54 -20.13 1.34 -3.21
C GLY A 54 -21.31 0.40 -3.41
N VAL A 55 -21.24 -0.87 -2.99
CA VAL A 55 -22.36 -1.82 -3.04
C VAL A 55 -23.51 -1.37 -2.15
N TYR A 56 -23.23 -0.96 -0.91
CA TYR A 56 -24.26 -0.45 -0.01
C TYR A 56 -24.91 0.83 -0.55
N TYR A 57 -24.08 1.76 -1.01
CA TYR A 57 -24.52 3.03 -1.57
C TYR A 57 -25.30 2.88 -2.88
N ALA A 58 -24.88 1.98 -3.77
CA ALA A 58 -25.60 1.71 -5.01
C ALA A 58 -26.92 0.99 -4.75
N SER A 59 -26.97 0.08 -3.77
CA SER A 59 -28.23 -0.52 -3.35
C SER A 59 -29.21 0.57 -2.87
N LEU A 60 -28.74 1.50 -2.04
CA LEU A 60 -29.53 2.62 -1.53
C LEU A 60 -30.00 3.55 -2.66
N ASP A 61 -29.09 3.98 -3.54
CA ASP A 61 -29.37 4.92 -4.64
C ASP A 61 -30.35 4.36 -5.68
N ASN A 62 -30.42 3.03 -5.81
CA ASN A 62 -31.24 2.34 -6.79
C ASN A 62 -32.43 1.61 -6.14
N GLY A 63 -32.96 2.17 -5.04
CA GLY A 63 -34.23 1.70 -4.45
C GLY A 63 -34.13 0.33 -3.79
N LEU A 64 -33.08 0.09 -2.99
CA LEU A 64 -32.84 -1.15 -2.25
C LEU A 64 -32.55 -2.36 -3.17
N LYS A 65 -31.88 -2.13 -4.29
CA LYS A 65 -31.48 -3.18 -5.25
C LYS A 65 -30.51 -4.17 -4.59
N ASN A 66 -30.81 -5.48 -4.66
CA ASN A 66 -30.02 -6.54 -4.03
C ASN A 66 -28.76 -6.96 -4.82
N ASN A 67 -28.63 -6.51 -6.07
CA ASN A 67 -27.47 -6.80 -6.91
C ASN A 67 -27.16 -5.61 -7.83
N PRO A 68 -26.57 -4.52 -7.29
CA PRO A 68 -26.17 -3.39 -8.11
C PRO A 68 -25.06 -3.80 -9.09
N SER A 69 -25.07 -3.21 -10.29
CA SER A 69 -24.01 -3.40 -11.28
C SER A 69 -22.72 -2.71 -10.81
N VAL A 70 -21.58 -3.16 -11.34
CA VAL A 70 -20.27 -2.53 -11.04
C VAL A 70 -20.30 -1.04 -11.41
N GLU A 71 -20.97 -0.66 -12.49
CA GLU A 71 -21.09 0.73 -12.90
C GLU A 71 -21.92 1.55 -11.88
N GLU A 72 -23.04 1.00 -11.39
CA GLU A 72 -23.84 1.63 -10.33
C GLU A 72 -23.03 1.81 -9.04
N VAL A 73 -22.24 0.79 -8.66
CA VAL A 73 -21.32 0.82 -7.51
C VAL A 73 -20.33 1.97 -7.64
N LEU A 74 -19.63 2.07 -8.77
CA LEU A 74 -18.62 3.08 -9.00
C LEU A 74 -19.20 4.50 -9.05
N GLN A 75 -20.35 4.69 -9.72
CA GLN A 75 -21.00 5.99 -9.79
C GLN A 75 -21.50 6.45 -8.41
N SER A 76 -22.10 5.55 -7.63
CA SER A 76 -22.58 5.85 -6.28
C SER A 76 -21.44 6.18 -5.33
N LEU A 77 -20.32 5.47 -5.46
CA LEU A 77 -19.10 5.73 -4.69
C LEU A 77 -18.47 7.08 -5.07
N ARG A 78 -18.29 7.37 -6.37
CA ARG A 78 -17.77 8.66 -6.86
C ARG A 78 -18.55 9.83 -6.29
N ARG A 79 -19.88 9.81 -6.41
CA ARG A 79 -20.76 10.89 -5.92
C ARG A 79 -20.55 11.19 -4.45
N ARG A 80 -20.38 10.15 -3.62
CA ARG A 80 -20.19 10.30 -2.16
C ARG A 80 -18.78 10.69 -1.76
N LEU A 81 -17.77 10.29 -2.53
CA LEU A 81 -16.38 10.62 -2.22
C LEU A 81 -16.02 12.06 -2.63
N ILE A 82 -16.64 12.63 -3.68
CA ILE A 82 -16.33 13.94 -4.28
C ILE A 82 -16.37 15.13 -3.30
N GLY A 83 -16.97 15.00 -2.11
CA GLY A 83 -16.96 16.06 -1.08
C GLY A 83 -16.54 15.61 0.31
N ARG A 84 -16.24 14.33 0.53
CA ARG A 84 -16.09 13.75 1.87
C ARG A 84 -14.72 13.13 2.13
N ALA A 85 -14.08 12.59 1.09
CA ALA A 85 -12.79 11.91 1.22
C ALA A 85 -12.00 12.03 -0.08
N GLY A 86 -11.45 13.22 -0.35
CA GLY A 86 -10.72 13.51 -1.59
C GLY A 86 -9.57 12.54 -1.87
N LEU A 87 -8.84 12.10 -0.83
CA LEU A 87 -7.79 11.09 -1.00
C LEU A 87 -8.33 9.73 -1.49
N LEU A 88 -9.50 9.31 -1.02
CA LEU A 88 -10.13 8.07 -1.48
C LEU A 88 -10.71 8.23 -2.88
N PHE A 89 -11.19 9.42 -3.23
CA PHE A 89 -11.60 9.74 -4.59
C PHE A 89 -10.42 9.61 -5.55
N ASP A 90 -9.28 10.23 -5.22
CA ASP A 90 -8.06 10.12 -6.04
C ASP A 90 -7.57 8.67 -6.13
N PHE A 91 -7.65 7.92 -5.03
CA PHE A 91 -7.33 6.49 -5.02
C PHE A 91 -8.23 5.71 -5.98
N LEU A 92 -9.55 5.95 -5.93
CA LEU A 92 -10.53 5.30 -6.78
C LEU A 92 -10.25 5.59 -8.26
N GLU A 93 -9.96 6.83 -8.62
CA GLU A 93 -9.70 7.20 -10.01
C GLU A 93 -8.40 6.57 -10.54
N ARG A 94 -7.33 6.57 -9.73
CA ARG A 94 -6.04 5.99 -10.12
C ARG A 94 -6.03 4.46 -10.12
N ASN A 95 -6.85 3.84 -9.27
CA ASN A 95 -6.88 2.40 -9.06
C ASN A 95 -8.26 1.80 -9.42
N LYS A 96 -8.98 2.41 -10.36
CA LYS A 96 -10.34 1.99 -10.73
C LYS A 96 -10.44 0.49 -11.03
N GLN A 97 -9.48 -0.03 -11.79
CA GLN A 97 -9.45 -1.45 -12.16
C GLN A 97 -9.27 -2.36 -10.94
N LEU A 98 -8.49 -1.93 -9.95
CA LEU A 98 -8.30 -2.67 -8.72
C LEU A 98 -9.60 -2.77 -7.93
N VAL A 99 -10.38 -1.69 -7.86
CA VAL A 99 -11.70 -1.67 -7.23
C VAL A 99 -12.70 -2.53 -8.01
N ILE A 100 -12.68 -2.47 -9.34
CA ILE A 100 -13.53 -3.31 -10.20
C ILE A 100 -13.26 -4.80 -9.94
N ARG A 101 -12.00 -5.23 -9.88
CA ARG A 101 -11.65 -6.64 -9.64
C ARG A 101 -12.24 -7.20 -8.35
N GLN A 102 -12.54 -6.36 -7.36
CA GLN A 102 -13.19 -6.81 -6.14
C GLN A 102 -14.60 -7.37 -6.40
N SER A 103 -15.25 -7.05 -7.52
CA SER A 103 -16.54 -7.65 -7.90
C SER A 103 -16.46 -9.16 -8.14
N GLU A 104 -15.28 -9.68 -8.46
CA GLU A 104 -15.05 -11.12 -8.65
C GLU A 104 -14.97 -11.87 -7.31
N ILE A 105 -14.65 -11.14 -6.23
CA ILE A 105 -14.41 -11.70 -4.90
C ILE A 105 -15.61 -11.46 -3.99
N VAL A 106 -16.23 -10.28 -4.08
CA VAL A 106 -17.32 -9.85 -3.21
C VAL A 106 -18.66 -10.35 -3.74
N ASN A 107 -19.32 -11.21 -2.98
CA ASN A 107 -20.69 -11.63 -3.28
C ASN A 107 -21.70 -10.58 -2.77
N THR A 108 -22.13 -9.70 -3.67
CA THR A 108 -23.10 -8.61 -3.42
C THR A 108 -24.41 -9.09 -2.82
N ASN A 109 -24.95 -10.20 -3.32
CA ASN A 109 -26.20 -10.78 -2.82
C ASN A 109 -26.06 -11.20 -1.36
N VAL A 110 -24.95 -11.83 -0.99
CA VAL A 110 -24.71 -12.24 0.41
C VAL A 110 -24.53 -11.02 1.31
N LEU A 111 -23.83 -10.00 0.82
CA LEU A 111 -23.59 -8.75 1.54
C LEU A 111 -24.91 -8.00 1.85
N LEU A 112 -25.83 -7.95 0.89
CA LEU A 112 -27.05 -7.16 0.97
C LEU A 112 -28.25 -7.92 1.52
N ARG A 113 -28.34 -9.25 1.34
CA ARG A 113 -29.53 -10.06 1.67
C ARG A 113 -30.06 -9.83 3.08
N LYS A 114 -29.19 -9.84 4.09
CA LYS A 114 -29.60 -9.66 5.50
C LYS A 114 -30.05 -8.23 5.82
N LEU A 115 -29.51 -7.24 5.11
CA LEU A 115 -29.85 -5.83 5.31
C LEU A 115 -31.19 -5.51 4.66
N LEU A 116 -31.38 -5.95 3.41
CA LEU A 116 -32.59 -5.70 2.65
C LEU A 116 -33.81 -6.42 3.21
N ALA A 117 -33.62 -7.57 3.88
CA ALA A 117 -34.67 -8.25 4.61
C ALA A 117 -35.28 -7.39 5.75
N GLN A 118 -34.63 -6.31 6.18
CA GLN A 118 -35.13 -5.40 7.22
C GLN A 118 -36.07 -4.31 6.70
N GLY A 119 -36.41 -4.32 5.39
CA GLY A 119 -37.39 -3.42 4.80
C GLY A 119 -37.01 -1.95 4.97
N SER A 120 -37.88 -1.14 5.59
CA SER A 120 -37.65 0.31 5.77
C SER A 120 -36.41 0.63 6.61
N LYS A 121 -35.99 -0.26 7.54
CA LYS A 121 -34.77 -0.08 8.32
C LYS A 121 -33.49 -0.28 7.50
N ALA A 122 -33.59 -0.90 6.32
CA ALA A 122 -32.45 -1.16 5.46
C ALA A 122 -31.76 0.14 5.02
N ILE A 123 -32.51 1.24 4.85
CA ILE A 123 -31.97 2.54 4.41
C ILE A 123 -30.84 3.01 5.32
N GLY A 124 -31.12 3.19 6.61
CA GLY A 124 -30.11 3.66 7.57
C GLY A 124 -28.98 2.65 7.80
N LEU A 125 -29.26 1.35 7.64
CA LEU A 125 -28.23 0.31 7.74
C LEU A 125 -27.28 0.31 6.54
N LEU A 126 -27.80 0.48 5.33
CA LEU A 126 -26.97 0.59 4.11
C LEU A 126 -26.09 1.83 4.18
N GLU A 127 -26.66 2.98 4.55
CA GLU A 127 -25.90 4.21 4.72
C GLU A 127 -24.82 4.07 5.80
N GLY A 128 -25.17 3.59 6.99
CA GLY A 128 -24.22 3.41 8.08
C GLY A 128 -23.14 2.36 7.80
N ASN A 129 -23.46 1.28 7.07
CA ASN A 129 -22.45 0.31 6.66
C ASN A 129 -21.54 0.87 5.57
N GLY A 130 -22.08 1.60 4.58
CA GLY A 130 -21.27 2.29 3.58
C GLY A 130 -20.28 3.25 4.23
N ASP A 131 -20.75 4.07 5.18
CA ASP A 131 -19.91 5.00 5.93
C ASP A 131 -18.84 4.29 6.76
N ARG A 132 -19.17 3.15 7.37
CA ARG A 132 -18.17 2.34 8.10
C ARG A 132 -17.07 1.86 7.17
N GLU A 133 -17.42 1.31 6.01
CA GLU A 133 -16.44 0.81 5.05
C GLU A 133 -15.55 1.93 4.50
N VAL A 134 -16.12 3.11 4.19
CA VAL A 134 -15.33 4.30 3.81
C VAL A 134 -14.35 4.68 4.92
N ASN A 135 -14.80 4.71 6.19
CA ASN A 135 -13.94 5.05 7.31
C ASN A 135 -12.81 4.04 7.52
N GLU A 136 -13.04 2.74 7.31
CA GLU A 136 -11.96 1.75 7.35
C GLU A 136 -10.95 1.97 6.21
N ALA A 137 -11.42 2.27 5.00
CA ALA A 137 -10.54 2.60 3.88
C ALA A 137 -9.66 3.83 4.18
N ILE A 138 -10.22 4.87 4.82
CA ILE A 138 -9.46 6.05 5.29
C ILE A 138 -8.38 5.62 6.29
N ARG A 139 -8.74 4.84 7.32
CA ARG A 139 -7.78 4.41 8.35
C ARG A 139 -6.62 3.60 7.77
N ILE A 140 -6.89 2.73 6.80
CA ILE A 140 -5.85 1.93 6.15
C ILE A 140 -4.93 2.83 5.33
N MET A 141 -5.49 3.76 4.57
CA MET A 141 -4.69 4.72 3.80
C MET A 141 -3.84 5.62 4.69
N ASP A 142 -4.37 6.09 5.82
CA ASP A 142 -3.60 6.88 6.79
C ASP A 142 -2.44 6.07 7.40
N ARG A 143 -2.68 4.78 7.70
CA ARG A 143 -1.63 3.87 8.18
C ARG A 143 -0.57 3.66 7.10
N LEU A 144 -0.97 3.44 5.85
CA LEU A 144 -0.04 3.31 4.73
C LEU A 144 0.82 4.57 4.56
N ASN A 145 0.20 5.75 4.56
CA ASN A 145 0.91 7.03 4.45
C ASN A 145 1.89 7.28 5.62
N ARG A 146 1.58 6.79 6.83
CA ARG A 146 2.53 6.83 7.96
C ARG A 146 3.68 5.85 7.73
N LEU A 147 3.39 4.61 7.33
CA LEU A 147 4.40 3.59 7.05
C LEU A 147 5.34 4.00 5.91
N GLU A 148 4.82 4.58 4.83
CA GLU A 148 5.63 5.07 3.73
C GLU A 148 6.63 6.16 4.18
N ARG A 149 6.22 7.06 5.08
CA ARG A 149 7.12 8.06 5.68
C ARG A 149 8.22 7.41 6.52
N TYR A 150 7.87 6.43 7.36
CA TYR A 150 8.87 5.69 8.14
C TYR A 150 9.85 4.92 7.25
N LEU A 151 9.37 4.25 6.19
CA LEU A 151 10.23 3.50 5.28
C LEU A 151 11.16 4.39 4.47
N VAL A 152 10.72 5.62 4.11
CA VAL A 152 11.61 6.62 3.51
C VAL A 152 12.75 6.99 4.45
N SER A 153 12.46 7.21 5.75
CA SER A 153 13.52 7.49 6.74
C SER A 153 14.49 6.33 6.93
N TRP A 154 14.05 5.08 6.78
CA TRP A 154 14.94 3.91 6.85
C TRP A 154 15.86 3.81 5.64
N ARG A 155 15.36 4.19 4.45
CA ARG A 155 16.18 4.30 3.25
C ARG A 155 17.27 5.36 3.44
N GLU A 156 16.93 6.50 4.04
CA GLU A 156 17.88 7.59 4.28
C GLU A 156 18.88 7.25 5.39
N GLY A 157 18.42 6.69 6.51
CA GLY A 157 19.28 6.28 7.64
C GLY A 157 20.18 5.09 7.32
N GLY A 158 19.67 4.08 6.60
CA GLY A 158 20.47 2.93 6.12
C GLY A 158 21.52 3.31 5.07
N LEU A 159 21.45 4.50 4.49
CA LEU A 159 22.53 5.04 3.64
C LEU A 159 23.64 5.70 4.47
N ASP A 160 23.35 6.16 5.70
CA ASP A 160 24.31 6.84 6.59
C ASP A 160 24.95 5.88 7.61
N GLU A 161 24.20 4.96 8.21
CA GLU A 161 24.71 4.00 9.20
C GLU A 161 25.71 2.97 8.62
N PHE A 162 25.81 2.86 7.29
CA PHE A 162 26.69 1.91 6.61
C PHE A 162 27.88 2.59 5.90
N ARG A 163 28.16 3.87 6.19
CA ARG A 163 29.41 4.56 5.82
C ARG A 163 30.58 4.20 6.76
N TYR A 164 30.74 2.94 7.14
CA TYR A 164 31.96 2.53 7.83
C TYR A 164 33.11 2.50 6.81
N GLU A 165 34.08 3.40 6.98
CA GLU A 165 35.37 3.27 6.32
C GLU A 165 36.00 1.92 6.74
N ILE A 166 36.22 1.03 5.77
CA ILE A 166 36.93 -0.22 6.03
C ILE A 166 38.40 0.14 6.29
N VAL A 167 38.77 0.31 7.57
CA VAL A 167 40.15 0.48 8.00
C VAL A 167 40.77 -0.90 8.16
N LYS A 168 41.68 -1.27 7.25
CA LYS A 168 42.51 -2.47 7.41
C LYS A 168 43.64 -2.13 8.37
N ILE A 169 43.56 -2.62 9.61
CA ILE A 169 44.69 -2.57 10.55
C ILE A 169 45.71 -3.60 10.06
N VAL A 170 46.88 -3.14 9.61
CA VAL A 170 48.00 -4.01 9.24
C VAL A 170 48.93 -4.08 10.44
N ASP A 171 49.00 -5.24 11.07
CA ASP A 171 49.97 -5.51 12.11
C ASP A 171 51.33 -5.72 11.44
N MET A 172 52.22 -4.71 11.54
CA MET A 172 53.59 -4.85 11.06
C MET A 172 54.42 -5.41 12.20
N HIS A 173 54.57 -6.73 12.23
CA HIS A 173 55.61 -7.37 13.03
C HIS A 173 56.89 -7.45 12.17
N ASP A 174 57.94 -6.77 12.66
CA ASP A 174 59.32 -6.79 12.13
C ASP A 174 59.97 -8.19 12.28
#